data_AF-A0A543CW66-F1
#
_entry.id   AF-A0A543CW66-F1
#
_cell.length_a   1.000
_cell.length_b   1.000
_cell.length_c   1.000
_cell.angle_alpha   90.00
_cell.angle_beta   90.00
_cell.angle_gamma   90.00
#
_symmetry.space_group_name_H-M   'P 1'
#
loop_
_entity.id
_entity.type
_entity.pdbx_description
1 polymer ?
#
loop_
_entity_poly.entity_id
_entity_poly.type
_entity_poly.pdbx_seq_one_letter_code
_entity_poly.pdbx_strand_id
1 'polypeptide(L)' 'MRYTRLTEPLVRDHGELRTATWEEALDRAAEGFRRNVEAHGPDAFGMFSCSRATNEMNYVAQKFVRQVIGTNNIDSCNRT' A
#
# COMPACT_ATOMS: atom_id res chain seq x y z
N MET A 1 -13.31 -16.04 -16.66
CA MET A 1 -11.90 -15.79 -16.32
C MET A 1 -11.66 -16.34 -14.92
N ARG A 2 -10.77 -17.32 -14.73
CA ARG A 2 -10.44 -17.86 -13.40
C ARG A 2 -9.22 -17.10 -12.90
N TYR A 3 -9.43 -16.17 -11.98
CA TYR A 3 -8.31 -15.47 -11.35
C TYR A 3 -7.56 -16.45 -10.45
N THR A 4 -6.27 -16.65 -10.72
CA THR A 4 -5.41 -17.45 -9.86
C THR A 4 -5.11 -16.66 -8.59
N ARG A 5 -5.32 -17.29 -7.44
CA ARG A 5 -5.00 -16.69 -6.15
C ARG A 5 -3.49 -16.58 -5.99
N LEU A 6 -2.99 -15.37 -5.75
CA LEU A 6 -1.58 -15.15 -5.40
C LEU A 6 -1.29 -15.76 -4.02
N THR A 7 -0.14 -16.43 -3.90
CA THR A 7 0.31 -17.10 -2.66
C THR A 7 1.62 -16.55 -2.12
N GLU A 8 2.26 -15.64 -2.85
CA GLU A 8 3.62 -15.16 -2.61
C GLU A 8 3.72 -13.68 -3.03
N PRO A 9 4.53 -12.87 -2.33
CA PRO A 9 4.81 -11.50 -2.74
C PRO A 9 5.49 -11.44 -4.10
N LEU A 10 5.17 -10.42 -4.88
CA LEU A 10 5.82 -10.12 -6.15
C LEU A 10 6.41 -8.72 -6.10
N VAL A 11 7.63 -8.56 -6.59
CA VAL A 11 8.29 -7.26 -6.79
C VAL A 11 8.56 -7.06 -8.27
N ARG A 12 8.53 -5.79 -8.70
CA ARG A 12 8.83 -5.42 -10.09
C ARG A 12 10.30 -5.10 -10.23
N ASP A 13 10.96 -5.78 -11.14
CA ASP A 13 12.37 -5.61 -11.46
C ASP A 13 12.53 -5.52 -12.98
N HIS A 14 13.21 -4.48 -13.47
CA HIS A 14 13.36 -4.21 -14.91
C HIS A 14 12.07 -4.29 -15.74
N GLY A 15 10.92 -3.96 -15.14
CA GLY A 15 9.61 -3.99 -15.79
C GLY A 15 8.83 -5.30 -15.61
N GLU A 16 9.47 -6.38 -15.17
CA GLU A 16 8.84 -7.70 -14.98
C GLU A 16 8.54 -7.99 -13.51
N LEU A 17 7.49 -8.77 -13.23
CA LEU A 17 7.16 -9.20 -11.88
C LEU A 17 7.86 -10.52 -11.58
N ARG A 18 8.55 -10.59 -10.43
CA ARG A 18 9.17 -11.80 -9.91
C ARG A 18 8.78 -12.03 -8.45
N THR A 19 8.81 -13.29 -8.01
CA THR A 19 8.65 -13.65 -6.60
C THR A 19 9.68 -12.96 -5.71
N ALA A 20 9.25 -12.62 -4.50
CA ALA A 20 10.09 -12.08 -3.44
C ALA A 20 9.72 -12.68 -2.07
N THR A 21 10.64 -12.56 -1.12
CA THR A 21 10.33 -12.79 0.29
C THR A 21 9.45 -11.66 0.83
N TRP A 22 8.78 -11.90 1.96
CA TRP A 22 8.02 -10.86 2.64
C TRP A 22 8.91 -9.69 3.09
N GLU A 23 10.11 -9.96 3.59
CA GLU A 23 11.08 -8.92 3.96
C GLU A 23 11.42 -8.03 2.76
N GLU A 24 11.85 -8.61 1.64
CA GLU A 24 12.20 -7.85 0.43
C GLU A 24 11.03 -7.00 -0.06
N ALA A 25 9.83 -7.60 -0.15
CA ALA A 25 8.65 -6.92 -0.66
C ALA A 25 8.22 -5.73 0.23
N LEU A 26 8.25 -5.92 1.56
CA LEU A 26 7.88 -4.88 2.52
C LEU A 26 8.94 -3.77 2.58
N ASP A 27 10.23 -4.11 2.57
CA ASP A 27 11.31 -3.14 2.56
C ASP A 27 11.26 -2.28 1.31
N ARG A 28 11.04 -2.91 0.14
CA ARG A 28 10.95 -2.19 -1.13
C ARG A 28 9.77 -1.24 -1.19
N ALA A 29 8.62 -1.63 -0.63
CA ALA A 29 7.43 -0.79 -0.53
C ALA A 29 7.69 0.39 0.42
N ALA A 30 8.21 0.13 1.63
CA ALA A 30 8.50 1.14 2.63
C ALA A 30 9.54 2.16 2.13
N GLU A 31 10.59 1.70 1.46
CA GLU A 31 11.60 2.58 0.86
C GLU A 31 11.00 3.46 -0.25
N GLY A 32 10.11 2.91 -1.08
CA GLY A 32 9.38 3.67 -2.08
C GLY A 32 8.54 4.79 -1.47
N PHE A 33 7.80 4.48 -0.40
CA PHE A 33 6.98 5.47 0.31
C PHE A 33 7.84 6.54 0.97
N ARG A 34 8.91 6.16 1.69
CA ARG A 34 9.83 7.11 2.33
C ARG A 34 10.45 8.07 1.31
N ARG A 35 11.02 7.56 0.22
CA ARG A 35 11.64 8.40 -0.82
C ARG A 35 10.65 9.42 -1.40
N ASN A 36 9.41 9.01 -1.66
CA ASN A 36 8.38 9.91 -2.18
C ASN A 36 8.00 11.00 -1.17
N VAL A 37 7.77 10.62 0.09
CA VAL A 37 7.42 11.55 1.17
C VAL A 37 8.56 12.52 1.48
N GLU A 38 9.80 12.05 1.51
CA GLU A 38 10.99 12.90 1.71
C GLU A 38 11.15 13.93 0.59
N ALA A 39 10.87 13.55 -0.67
CA ALA A 39 11.03 14.43 -1.82
C ALA A 39 9.88 15.43 -2.01
N HIS A 40 8.65 15.06 -1.63
CA HIS A 40 7.43 15.82 -2.00
C HIS A 40 6.51 16.17 -0.82
N GLY A 41 6.87 15.77 0.40
CA GLY A 41 6.04 15.92 1.59
C GLY A 41 4.99 14.81 1.74
N PRO A 42 4.32 14.74 2.91
CA PRO A 42 3.39 13.66 3.24
C PRO A 42 2.13 13.65 2.37
N ASP A 43 1.69 14.81 1.88
CA ASP A 43 0.49 14.92 1.03
C ASP A 43 0.70 14.37 -0.40
N ALA A 44 1.93 14.01 -0.77
CA ALA A 44 2.20 13.28 -2.03
C ALA A 44 1.79 11.80 -1.95
N PHE A 45 1.56 11.27 -0.76
CA PHE A 45 1.10 9.90 -0.54
C PHE A 45 -0.43 9.84 -0.46
N GLY A 46 -1.02 8.75 -0.96
CA GLY A 46 -2.44 8.45 -0.79
C GLY A 46 -2.71 6.95 -0.71
N MET A 47 -3.78 6.56 0.00
CA MET A 47 -4.18 5.15 0.15
C MET A 47 -5.67 4.96 -0.11
N PHE A 48 -6.01 3.84 -0.76
CA PHE A 48 -7.39 3.35 -0.84
C PHE A 48 -7.56 2.14 0.07
N SER A 49 -8.50 2.21 1.01
CA SER A 49 -8.94 1.09 1.82
C SER A 49 -10.06 0.30 1.13
N CYS A 50 -10.33 -0.92 1.58
CA CYS A 50 -11.28 -1.81 0.93
C CYS A 50 -12.60 -1.87 1.72
N SER A 51 -13.72 -1.54 1.07
CA SER A 51 -15.07 -1.67 1.66
C SER A 51 -15.48 -3.12 1.95
N ARG A 52 -14.81 -4.09 1.30
CA ARG A 52 -14.99 -5.53 1.54
C ARG A 52 -14.06 -6.09 2.63
N ALA A 53 -13.17 -5.27 3.19
CA ALA A 53 -12.36 -5.65 4.34
C ALA A 53 -13.10 -5.33 5.65
N THR A 54 -12.62 -5.86 6.77
CA THR A 54 -13.23 -5.61 8.08
C THR A 54 -13.00 -4.16 8.55
N ASN A 55 -13.75 -3.74 9.56
CA ASN A 55 -13.60 -2.41 10.14
C ASN A 55 -12.22 -2.21 10.78
N GLU A 56 -11.63 -3.26 11.35
CA GLU A 56 -10.28 -3.25 11.94
C GLU A 56 -9.23 -2.97 10.88
N MET A 57 -9.35 -3.59 9.69
CA MET A 57 -8.44 -3.33 8.58
C MET A 57 -8.55 -1.88 8.09
N ASN A 58 -9.78 -1.35 8.00
CA ASN A 58 -10.00 0.05 7.66
C ASN A 58 -9.46 1.00 8.73
N TYR A 59 -9.58 0.65 10.01
CA TYR A 59 -8.98 1.39 11.12
C TYR A 59 -7.44 1.42 11.03
N VAL A 60 -6.80 0.29 10.79
CA VAL A 60 -5.33 0.22 10.65
C VAL A 60 -4.86 1.03 9.43
N ALA A 61 -5.57 0.93 8.30
CA ALA A 61 -5.26 1.71 7.11
C ALA A 61 -5.29 3.22 7.40
N GLN A 62 -6.37 3.74 8.00
CA GLN A 62 -6.41 5.16 8.33
C GLN A 62 -5.37 5.58 9.37
N LYS A 63 -5.08 4.73 10.36
CA LYS A 63 -4.10 5.02 11.39
C LYS A 63 -2.70 5.12 10.77
N PHE A 64 -2.36 4.22 9.84
CA PHE A 64 -1.11 4.27 9.12
C PHE A 64 -0.98 5.58 8.33
N VAL A 65 -1.97 5.94 7.52
CA VAL A 65 -1.90 7.17 6.71
C VAL A 65 -1.83 8.43 7.59
N ARG A 66 -2.67 8.52 8.62
CA ARG A 66 -2.77 9.72 9.46
C ARG A 66 -1.64 9.87 10.46
N GLN A 67 -1.11 8.79 11.00
CA GLN A 67 -0.15 8.84 12.11
C GLN A 67 1.28 8.48 11.70
N VAL A 68 1.44 7.58 10.72
CA VAL A 68 2.77 7.16 10.25
C VAL A 68 3.21 8.01 9.07
N ILE A 69 2.34 8.21 8.07
CA ILE A 69 2.67 9.05 6.91
C ILE A 69 2.49 10.54 7.22
N GLY A 70 1.44 10.90 7.97
CA GLY A 70 1.19 12.28 8.38
C GLY A 70 0.33 13.09 7.40
N THR A 71 -0.55 12.42 6.65
CA THR A 71 -1.53 13.06 5.76
C THR A 71 -2.95 12.55 6.03
N ASN A 72 -3.95 13.26 5.52
CA ASN A 72 -5.35 12.82 5.51
C ASN A 72 -5.80 12.22 4.18
N ASN A 73 -4.87 12.02 3.23
CA ASN A 73 -5.13 11.46 1.91
C ASN A 73 -5.44 9.95 1.95
N ILE A 74 -6.61 9.59 2.45
CA ILE A 74 -7.14 8.24 2.46
C ILE A 74 -8.60 8.23 2.03
N ASP A 75 -8.97 7.23 1.23
CA ASP A 75 -10.36 6.99 0.83
C ASP A 75 -10.64 5.48 0.76
N SER A 76 -11.86 5.07 0.40
CA SER A 76 -12.28 3.67 0.28
C SER A 76 -12.81 3.34 -1.11
N CYS A 77 -12.72 2.07 -1.51
CA CYS A 77 -13.17 1.59 -2.83
C CYS A 77 -14.69 1.69 -3.09
N ASN A 78 -15.49 2.12 -2.11
CA ASN A 78 -16.92 2.33 -2.29
C ASN A 78 -17.21 3.82 -2.55
N ARG A 79 -17.09 4.23 -3.81
CA ARG A 79 -17.71 5.47 -4.29
C ARG A 79 -18.89 5.10 -5.18
N THR A 80 -20.02 4.76 -4.53
CA THR A 80 -21.35 4.43 -5.09
C THR A 80 -21.46 3.23 -6.02
#